data_AF-X0Y0B2-F1
#
_entry.id   AF-X0Y0B2-F1
#
_cell.length_a   1.000
_cell.length_b   1.000
_cell.length_c   1.000
_cell.angle_alpha   90.00
_cell.angle_beta   90.00
_cell.angle_gamma   90.00
#
_symmetry.space_group_name_H-M   'P 1'
#
loop_
_entity.id
_entity.type
_entity.pdbx_description
1 polymer ?
#
loop_
_entity_poly.entity_id
_entity_poly.type
_entity_poly.pdbx_seq_one_letter_code
_entity_poly.pdbx_strand_id
1 'polypeptide(L)' 'IGIINLKGYLVWSLMDNFEWVEGYSKRFGLIRVDYETQERMWKKSSLWFRDVIAKNGFDFQS' A
#
# COMPACT_ATOMS: atom_id res chain seq x y z
N ILE A 1 -23.46 7.92 -18.63
CA ILE A 1 -22.37 7.46 -17.74
C ILE A 1 -22.97 7.33 -16.35
N GLY A 2 -22.98 6.11 -15.79
CA GLY A 2 -23.65 5.84 -14.51
C GLY A 2 -22.71 6.02 -13.30
N ILE A 3 -23.28 6.35 -12.15
CA ILE A 3 -22.56 6.36 -10.87
C ILE A 3 -22.24 4.91 -10.50
N ILE A 4 -20.96 4.60 -10.26
CA ILE A 4 -20.53 3.30 -9.77
C ILE A 4 -20.63 3.31 -8.25
N ASN A 5 -21.35 2.35 -7.69
CA ASN A 5 -21.53 2.18 -6.25
C ASN A 5 -20.35 1.41 -5.63
N LEU A 6 -19.15 2.00 -5.66
CA LEU A 6 -17.95 1.42 -5.05
C LEU A 6 -17.99 1.57 -3.53
N LYS A 7 -17.88 0.47 -2.80
CA LYS A 7 -18.02 0.44 -1.34
C LYS A 7 -16.71 0.61 -0.57
N GLY A 8 -15.57 0.41 -1.21
CA GLY A 8 -14.28 0.51 -0.55
C GLY A 8 -13.11 0.18 -1.47
N TYR A 9 -11.91 0.35 -0.93
CA TYR A 9 -10.63 0.08 -1.58
C TYR A 9 -9.69 -0.58 -0.58
N LEU A 10 -9.04 -1.66 -1.00
CA LEU A 10 -8.02 -2.36 -0.22
C LEU A 10 -6.70 -2.30 -0.97
N VAL A 11 -5.67 -1.83 -0.29
CA VAL A 11 -4.32 -1.72 -0.86
C VAL A 11 -3.63 -3.08 -0.84
N TRP A 12 -3.12 -3.51 -2.00
CA TRP A 12 -2.12 -4.56 -2.07
C TRP A 12 -0.72 -3.93 -1.98
N SER A 13 0.05 -4.17 -0.94
CA SER A 13 -0.23 -4.95 0.26
C SER A 13 0.19 -4.16 1.50
N LEU A 14 -0.09 -4.68 2.70
CA LEU A 14 0.44 -4.04 3.91
C LEU A 14 1.97 -4.15 3.97
N MET A 15 2.54 -5.32 3.65
CA MET A 15 3.97 -5.62 3.77
C MET A 15 4.54 -6.19 2.47
N ASP A 16 5.80 -5.86 2.18
CA ASP A 16 6.57 -6.60 1.18
C ASP A 16 6.54 -8.10 1.54
N ASN A 17 6.17 -8.93 0.58
CA ASN A 17 5.92 -10.36 0.78
C ASN A 17 6.50 -11.18 -0.39
N PHE A 18 6.28 -12.49 -0.36
CA PHE A 18 6.66 -13.38 -1.47
C PHE A 18 5.68 -13.20 -2.62
N GLU A 19 6.18 -12.75 -3.78
CA GLU A 19 5.39 -12.46 -4.97
C GLU A 19 5.56 -13.58 -6.02
N TRP A 20 5.06 -14.77 -5.69
CA TRP A 20 4.93 -15.88 -6.62
C TRP A 20 6.23 -16.19 -7.39
N VAL A 21 6.17 -16.21 -8.72
CA VAL A 21 7.31 -16.52 -9.60
C VAL A 21 8.47 -15.52 -9.45
N GLU A 22 8.18 -14.31 -8.99
CA GLU A 22 9.18 -13.26 -8.78
C GLU A 22 9.90 -13.39 -7.44
N GLY A 23 9.44 -14.31 -6.58
CA GLY A 23 9.95 -14.46 -5.22
C GLY A 23 9.91 -13.15 -4.45
N TYR A 24 11.01 -12.79 -3.80
CA TYR A 24 11.12 -11.56 -3.00
C TYR A 24 11.70 -10.36 -3.76
N SER A 25 11.82 -10.45 -5.09
CA SER A 25 12.41 -9.38 -5.90
C SER A 25 11.46 -8.19 -6.10
N LYS A 26 10.14 -8.42 -6.07
CA LYS A 26 9.10 -7.39 -6.14
C LYS A 26 8.62 -7.00 -4.74
N ARG A 27 8.33 -5.71 -4.56
CA ARG A 27 8.06 -5.09 -3.26
C ARG A 27 6.85 -4.16 -3.33
N PHE A 28 5.67 -4.71 -3.15
CA PHE A 28 4.40 -4.00 -3.25
C PHE A 28 3.87 -3.44 -1.92
N GLY A 29 4.49 -3.79 -0.80
CA GLY A 29 4.00 -3.42 0.52
C GLY A 29 4.06 -1.92 0.76
N LEU A 30 3.12 -1.40 1.54
CA LEU A 30 3.27 -0.11 2.21
C LEU A 30 4.46 -0.13 3.18
N ILE A 31 4.71 -1.25 3.84
CA ILE A 31 5.81 -1.48 4.76
C ILE A 31 6.89 -2.30 4.05
N ARG A 32 8.13 -1.79 4.05
CA ARG A 32 9.30 -2.58 3.66
C ARG A 32 9.60 -3.60 4.75
N VAL A 33 9.81 -4.84 4.35
CA VAL A 33 10.34 -5.90 5.21
C VAL A 33 11.78 -6.17 4.80
N ASP A 34 12.68 -6.12 5.77
CA ASP A 34 13.99 -6.74 5.66
C ASP A 34 13.83 -8.24 5.93
N TYR A 35 14.14 -9.09 4.94
CA TYR A 35 13.83 -10.52 5.05
C TYR A 35 14.81 -11.29 5.93
N GLU A 36 16.02 -10.77 6.12
CA GLU A 36 17.03 -11.41 6.97
C GLU A 36 16.76 -11.13 8.44
N THR A 37 16.45 -9.88 8.77
CA THR A 37 16.30 -9.40 10.15
C THR A 37 14.85 -9.31 10.61
N GLN A 38 13.90 -9.35 9.68
CA GLN A 38 12.48 -9.11 9.92
C GLN A 38 12.18 -7.68 10.40
N GLU A 39 13.08 -6.72 10.19
CA GLU A 39 12.79 -5.31 10.47
C GLU A 39 11.67 -4.78 9.53
N ARG A 40 10.76 -3.96 10.08
CA ARG A 40 9.65 -3.33 9.35
C ARG A 40 9.87 -1.84 9.29
N MET A 41 9.97 -1.31 8.07
CA MET A 41 10.17 0.11 7.81
C MET A 41 8.99 0.69 7.03
N TRP A 42 8.34 1.69 7.60
CA TRP A 42 7.25 2.42 6.94
C TRP A 42 7.79 3.17 5.72
N LYS A 43 7.27 2.88 4.52
CA LYS A 43 7.61 3.66 3.31
C LYS A 43 6.87 4.99 3.32
N LYS A 44 7.33 5.95 2.50
CA LYS A 44 6.61 7.22 2.29
C LYS A 44 5.14 7.01 1.88
N SER A 45 4.86 5.97 1.08
CA SER A 45 3.49 5.59 0.70
C SER A 45 2.63 5.18 1.89
N SER A 46 3.19 4.57 2.94
CA SER A 46 2.45 4.28 4.17
C SER A 46 1.97 5.54 4.86
N LEU A 47 2.86 6.53 4.98
CA LEU A 47 2.55 7.79 5.65
C LEU A 47 1.50 8.57 4.86
N TRP A 48 1.64 8.59 3.53
CA TRP A 48 0.63 9.18 2.66
C TRP A 48 -0.71 8.45 2.79
N PHE A 49 -0.74 7.12 2.72
CA PHE A 49 -1.99 6.35 2.80
C PHE A 49 -2.68 6.47 4.16
N ARG A 50 -1.91 6.57 5.26
CA ARG A 50 -2.42 6.95 6.58
C ARG A 50 -3.18 8.28 6.52
N ASP A 51 -2.60 9.29 5.89
CA ASP A 51 -3.21 10.62 5.80
C ASP A 51 -4.46 10.61 4.89
N VAL A 52 -4.45 9.82 3.82
CA VAL A 52 -5.65 9.58 2.97
C VAL A 52 -6.78 8.96 3.79
N ILE A 53 -6.49 7.92 4.57
CA ILE A 53 -7.49 7.29 5.45
C ILE A 53 -8.01 8.30 6.47
N ALA A 54 -7.12 9.06 7.11
CA ALA A 54 -7.51 10.06 8.11
C ALA A 54 -8.41 11.16 7.53
N LYS A 55 -8.22 11.52 6.26
CA LYS A 55 -9.06 12.47 5.52
C LYS A 55 -10.27 11.84 4.84
N ASN A 56 -10.40 10.51 4.89
CA ASN A 56 -11.39 9.74 4.15
C ASN A 56 -11.39 10.05 2.63
N GLY A 57 -10.19 10.25 2.07
CA GLY A 57 -10.01 10.67 0.69
C GLY A 57 -8.71 11.46 0.48
N PHE A 58 -8.44 11.83 -0.76
CA PHE A 58 -7.32 12.69 -1.12
C PHE A 58 -7.75 13.67 -2.20
N ASP A 59 -7.21 14.88 -2.15
CA ASP A 59 -7.41 15.85 -3.20
C ASP A 59 -6.51 15.51 -4.38
N PHE A 60 -7.08 15.45 -5.58
CA PHE A 60 -6.31 15.39 -6.80
C PHE A 60 -6.08 16.82 -7.28
N GLN A 61 -4.88 17.35 -7.08
CA GLN A 61 -4.49 18.58 -7.74
C GLN A 61 -4.09 18.26 -9.18
N SER A 62 -4.80 18.88 -10.13
CA SER A 62 -4.51 18.85 -11.58
C SER A 62 -3.26 19.65 -11.93
#